data_AF-A0A843A3T8-F1
#
_entry.id   AF-A0A843A3T8-F1
#
_cell.length_a   1.000
_cell.length_b   1.000
_cell.length_c   1.000
_cell.angle_alpha   90.00
_cell.angle_beta   90.00
_cell.angle_gamma   90.00
#
_symmetry.space_group_name_H-M   'P 1'
#
loop_
_entity.id
_entity.type
_entity.pdbx_description
1 polymer ?
#
loop_
_entity_poly.entity_id
_entity_poly.type
_entity_poly.pdbx_seq_one_letter_code
_entity_poly.pdbx_strand_id
1 'polypeptide(L)' 'MALRGHVKKEIERKVRNCVIEDGLSPEKCVEQIEEHYELDKDDRLEILEMAKGIGKMK' A
#
# COMPACT_ATOMS: atom_id res chain seq x y z
N MET A 1 2.92 15.41 0.59
CA MET A 1 1.64 16.09 0.93
C MET A 1 0.79 15.02 1.61
N ALA A 2 0.35 15.16 2.88
CA ALA A 2 -0.24 13.99 3.57
C ALA A 2 -1.50 13.48 2.86
N LEU A 3 -1.51 12.22 2.42
CA LEU A 3 -2.67 11.49 1.89
C LEU A 3 -3.97 11.91 2.59
N ARG A 4 -4.85 12.63 1.88
CA ARG A 4 -6.17 13.02 2.41
C ARG A 4 -6.87 11.75 2.89
N GLY A 5 -7.32 11.71 4.15
CA GLY A 5 -7.68 10.47 4.86
C GLY A 5 -8.68 9.50 4.18
N HIS A 6 -9.46 9.96 3.19
CA HIS A 6 -10.27 9.07 2.35
C HIS A 6 -9.42 8.21 1.40
N VAL A 7 -8.39 8.80 0.79
CA VAL A 7 -7.44 8.12 -0.12
C VAL A 7 -6.61 7.10 0.67
N LYS A 8 -6.18 7.45 1.89
CA LYS A 8 -5.42 6.55 2.77
C LYS A 8 -6.16 5.24 3.07
N LYS A 9 -7.45 5.31 3.41
CA LYS A 9 -8.27 4.11 3.68
C LYS A 9 -8.47 3.23 2.45
N GLU A 10 -8.57 3.83 1.27
CA GLU A 10 -8.72 3.10 0.02
C GLU A 10 -7.42 2.37 -0.34
N ILE A 11 -6.28 3.06 -0.20
CA ILE A 11 -4.95 2.49 -0.35
C ILE A 11 -4.72 1.36 0.65
N GLU A 12 -5.05 1.55 1.93
CA GLU A 12 -4.99 0.49 2.97
C GLU A 12 -5.72 -0.78 2.53
N ARG A 13 -6.93 -0.63 1.99
CA ARG A 13 -7.73 -1.75 1.50
C ARG A 13 -7.06 -2.43 0.30
N LYS A 14 -6.55 -1.65 -0.67
CA LYS A 14 -5.84 -2.20 -1.83
C LYS A 14 -4.56 -2.94 -1.44
N VAL A 15 -3.75 -2.36 -0.56
CA VAL A 15 -2.55 -3.01 0.00
C VAL A 15 -2.92 -4.33 0.65
N ARG A 16 -3.94 -4.32 1.50
CA ARG A 16 -4.39 -5.54 2.19
C ARG A 16 -4.82 -6.61 1.21
N ASN A 17 -5.64 -6.29 0.21
CA ASN A 17 -6.06 -7.24 -0.80
C ASN A 17 -4.87 -7.78 -1.60
N CYS A 18 -3.97 -6.91 -2.05
CA CYS A 18 -2.81 -7.32 -2.81
C CYS A 18 -1.86 -8.23 -2.02
N VAL A 19 -1.63 -7.97 -0.72
CA VAL A 19 -0.75 -8.80 0.11
C VAL A 19 -1.43 -10.08 0.57
N ILE A 20 -2.73 -10.04 0.90
CA ILE A 20 -3.46 -11.18 1.48
C ILE A 20 -4.13 -12.04 0.39
N GLU A 21 -4.92 -11.44 -0.50
CA GLU A 21 -5.67 -12.15 -1.53
C GLU A 21 -4.77 -12.57 -2.69
N ASP A 22 -4.03 -11.63 -3.29
CA ASP A 22 -3.12 -11.93 -4.40
C ASP A 22 -1.81 -12.60 -3.92
N GLY A 23 -1.51 -12.53 -2.62
CA GLY A 23 -0.28 -13.10 -2.05
C GLY A 23 1.00 -12.44 -2.59
N LEU A 24 0.89 -11.21 -3.08
CA LEU A 24 1.99 -10.47 -3.68
C LEU A 24 2.94 -9.91 -2.60
N SER A 25 4.19 -9.71 -3.00
CA SER A 25 5.17 -9.04 -2.16
C SER A 25 4.76 -7.58 -1.91
N PRO A 26 5.04 -7.03 -0.72
CA PRO A 26 4.77 -5.63 -0.37
C PRO A 26 5.22 -4.62 -1.42
N GLU A 27 6.37 -4.85 -2.04
CA GLU A 27 6.97 -3.99 -3.07
C GLU A 27 6.10 -3.92 -4.33
N LYS A 28 5.66 -5.08 -4.85
CA LYS A 28 4.77 -5.15 -6.01
C LYS A 28 3.42 -4.50 -5.74
N CYS A 29 2.90 -4.61 -4.52
CA CYS A 29 1.66 -3.94 -4.16
C CYS A 29 1.79 -2.43 -4.17
N VAL A 30 2.91 -1.90 -3.69
CA VAL A 30 3.18 -0.46 -3.74
C VAL A 30 3.32 0.00 -5.18
N GLU A 31 4.03 -0.73 -6.03
CA GLU A 31 4.14 -0.41 -7.47
C GLU A 31 2.78 -0.30 -8.16
N GLN A 32 1.87 -1.26 -7.92
CA GLN A 32 0.51 -1.19 -8.50
C GLN A 32 -0.29 0.01 -7.98
N ILE A 33 -0.08 0.42 -6.74
CA ILE A 33 -0.76 1.60 -6.20
C ILE A 33 -0.16 2.87 -6.80
N GLU A 34 1.15 2.93 -7.01
CA GLU A 34 1.82 4.05 -7.70
C GLU A 34 1.32 4.22 -9.15
N GLU A 35 0.88 3.15 -9.83
CA GLU A 35 0.27 3.26 -11.16
C GLU A 35 -1.11 3.93 -11.15
N HIS A 36 -1.82 3.87 -10.02
CA HIS A 36 -3.19 4.39 -9.89
C HIS A 36 -3.28 5.71 -9.13
N TYR A 37 -2.27 6.04 -8.31
CA TYR A 37 -2.24 7.22 -7.46
C TYR A 37 -0.88 7.90 -7.59
N GLU A 38 -0.88 9.22 -7.77
CA GLU A 38 0.35 10.01 -7.63
C GLU A 38 0.76 10.04 -6.16
N LEU A 39 1.73 9.19 -5.81
CA LEU A 39 2.28 9.08 -4.46
C LEU A 39 3.61 9.83 -4.37
N ASP A 40 3.77 10.63 -3.32
CA ASP A 40 5.07 11.18 -2.96
C ASP A 40 5.96 10.08 -2.34
N LYS A 41 7.26 10.33 -2.22
CA LYS A 41 8.20 9.40 -1.55
C LYS A 41 7.78 9.03 -0.13
N ASP A 42 7.22 9.97 0.63
CA ASP A 42 6.70 9.73 1.98
C ASP A 42 5.50 8.78 1.98
N ASP A 43 4.55 8.99 1.07
CA ASP A 43 3.37 8.15 0.96
C ASP A 43 3.76 6.73 0.54
N ARG A 44 4.68 6.62 -0.41
CA ARG A 44 5.25 5.33 -0.84
C ARG A 44 5.88 4.57 0.34
N LEU A 45 6.66 5.25 1.17
CA LEU A 45 7.27 4.65 2.37
C LEU A 45 6.22 4.20 3.38
N GLU A 46 5.19 5.02 3.64
CA GLU A 46 4.09 4.68 4.55
C GLU A 46 3.34 3.42 4.08
N ILE A 47 3.02 3.35 2.79
CA ILE A 47 2.33 2.23 2.17
C ILE A 47 3.17 0.95 2.21
N LEU A 48 4.48 1.07 1.95
CA LEU A 48 5.40 -0.06 1.98
C LEU A 48 5.55 -0.62 3.41
N GLU A 49 5.69 0.25 4.41
CA GLU A 49 5.74 -0.12 5.84
C GLU A 49 4.45 -0.86 6.24
N MET A 50 3.30 -0.34 5.83
CA MET A 50 1.99 -0.95 6.07
C MET A 50 1.86 -2.32 5.40
N ALA A 51 2.25 -2.45 4.13
CA ALA A 51 2.24 -3.70 3.39
C ALA A 51 3.14 -4.76 4.05
N LYS A 52 4.34 -4.37 4.52
CA LYS A 52 5.25 -5.24 5.28
C LYS A 52 4.65 -5.67 6.62
N GLY A 53 3.96 -4.77 7.33
CA GLY A 53 3.26 -5.07 8.57
C GLY A 53 2.17 -6.12 8.37
N ILE A 54 1.40 -6.02 7.29
CA ILE A 54 0.34 -6.98 6.94
C ILE A 54 0.93 -8.34 6.55
N GLY A 55 1.97 -8.36 5.70
CA GLY A 55 2.59 -9.60 5.23
C GLY A 55 3.29 -10.42 6.30
N LYS A 56 3.65 -9.82 7.45
CA LYS A 56 4.29 -10.50 8.59
C LYS A 56 3.33 -11.26 9.51
N MET A 57 2.01 -11.16 9.32
CA MET A 57 1.03 -11.95 10.09
C MET A 57 0.83 -13.39 9.57
N LYS A 58 1.73 -13.89 8.71
CA LYS A 58 1.70 -15.26 8.18
C LYS A 58 2.46 -16.25 9.06
#